data_AF-A0A4Q5E723-F1
#
_entry.id   AF-A0A4Q5E723-F1
#
_cell.length_a   1.000
_cell.length_b   1.000
_cell.length_c   1.000
_cell.angle_alpha   90.00
_cell.angle_beta   90.00
_cell.angle_gamma   90.00
#
_symmetry.space_group_name_H-M   'P 1'
#
loop_
_entity.id
_entity.type
_entity.pdbx_description
1 polymer ?
#
loop_
_entity_poly.entity_id
_entity_poly.type
_entity_poly.pdbx_seq_one_letter_code
_entity_poly.pdbx_strand_id
1 'polypeptide(L)'
;MVLIFNGAQVLIAVTRSLHSAAELTKGNLQAISFCCTGKYICSGGFYFRHLHPDVEIEVAELGVLRLQDYDALCGEKRAYYSVRQMAHKRVLRHKKKDDNDEKETRL
;
A
#
# COMPACT_ATOMS: atom_id res chain seq x y z
N MET A 1 13.96 1.56 2.62
CA MET A 1 12.69 2.12 3.17
C MET A 1 11.50 1.63 2.33
N VAL A 2 10.28 1.81 2.83
CA VAL A 2 9.03 1.48 2.12
C VAL A 2 8.16 2.71 2.07
N LEU A 3 7.71 3.08 0.87
CA LEU A 3 6.74 4.13 0.62
C LEU A 3 5.35 3.51 0.59
N ILE A 4 4.40 4.15 1.27
CA ILE A 4 3.02 3.67 1.37
C ILE A 4 2.10 4.71 0.75
N PHE A 5 1.39 4.32 -0.30
CA PHE A 5 0.40 5.15 -0.96
C PHE A 5 -1.00 4.64 -0.67
N ASN A 6 -1.95 5.56 -0.50
CA ASN A 6 -3.34 5.21 -0.23
C ASN A 6 -4.08 4.76 -1.51
N GLY A 7 -5.37 4.40 -1.38
CA GLY A 7 -6.22 4.06 -2.52
C GLY A 7 -6.48 5.19 -3.52
N ALA A 8 -6.18 6.45 -3.15
CA ALA A 8 -6.18 7.60 -4.04
C ALA A 8 -4.82 7.81 -4.75
N GLN A 9 -3.87 6.90 -4.54
CA GLN A 9 -2.54 6.87 -5.15
C GLN A 9 -1.65 8.05 -4.74
N VAL A 10 -1.78 8.48 -3.48
CA VAL A 10 -0.96 9.55 -2.88
C VAL A 10 -0.12 8.99 -1.75
N LEU A 11 1.12 9.44 -1.64
CA LEU A 11 2.04 9.06 -0.56
C LEU A 11 1.47 9.53 0.78
N ILE A 12 1.33 8.62 1.75
CA ILE A 12 0.80 8.93 3.08
C ILE A 12 1.75 8.58 4.22
N ALA A 13 2.74 7.72 3.96
CA ALA A 13 3.70 7.32 4.96
C ALA A 13 4.98 6.77 4.33
N VAL A 14 6.07 6.90 5.06
CA VAL A 14 7.36 6.29 4.76
C VAL A 14 7.80 5.50 5.99
N THR A 15 8.20 4.25 5.80
CA THR A 15 8.68 3.40 6.88
C THR A 15 10.09 2.89 6.60
N ARG A 16 10.81 2.59 7.68
CA ARG A 16 12.18 2.08 7.65
C ARG A 16 12.30 0.65 7.10
N SER A 17 11.24 -0.16 7.19
CA SER A 17 11.26 -1.56 6.75
C SER A 17 9.88 -2.09 6.34
N LEU A 18 9.87 -3.25 5.66
CA LEU A 18 8.65 -4.01 5.35
C LEU A 18 7.89 -4.41 6.63
N HIS A 19 8.59 -4.74 7.71
CA HIS A 19 7.98 -5.11 9.00
C HIS A 19 7.23 -3.92 9.60
N SER A 20 7.86 -2.75 9.65
CA SER A 20 7.21 -1.53 10.15
C SER A 20 6.02 -1.13 9.27
N ALA A 21 6.08 -1.36 7.96
CA ALA A 21 4.93 -1.16 7.06
C ALA A 21 3.79 -2.15 7.37
N ALA A 22 4.11 -3.41 7.64
CA ALA A 22 3.14 -4.45 8.00
C ALA A 22 2.43 -4.12 9.33
N GLU A 23 3.19 -3.69 10.34
CA GLU A 23 2.64 -3.26 11.63
C GLU A 23 1.73 -2.03 11.47
N LEU A 24 2.22 -0.99 10.79
CA LEU A 24 1.48 0.25 10.58
C LEU A 24 0.15 0.03 9.84
N THR A 25 0.16 -0.84 8.81
CA THR A 25 -1.02 -1.08 7.97
C THR A 25 -1.87 -2.26 8.43
N LYS A 26 -1.43 -3.00 9.45
CA LYS A 26 -1.98 -4.31 9.84
C LYS A 26 -2.09 -5.25 8.63
N GLY A 27 -1.05 -5.22 7.80
CA GLY A 27 -0.95 -5.92 6.52
C GLY A 27 -0.12 -7.19 6.62
N ASN A 28 -0.27 -8.09 5.66
CA ASN A 28 0.57 -9.28 5.56
C ASN A 28 1.94 -8.91 4.95
N LEU A 29 3.03 -9.27 5.63
CA LEU A 29 4.40 -8.94 5.24
C LEU A 29 4.76 -9.42 3.83
N GLN A 30 4.41 -10.66 3.49
CA GLN A 30 4.72 -11.26 2.19
C GLN A 30 3.95 -10.55 1.07
N ALA A 31 2.67 -10.26 1.30
CA ALA A 31 1.86 -9.51 0.33
C ALA A 31 2.40 -8.08 0.11
N ILE A 32 2.89 -7.42 1.17
CA ILE A 32 3.55 -6.11 1.06
C ILE A 32 4.84 -6.23 0.24
N SER A 33 5.69 -7.21 0.53
CA SER A 33 6.91 -7.48 -0.25
C SER A 33 6.60 -7.71 -1.74
N PHE A 34 5.55 -8.48 -2.04
CA PHE A 34 5.08 -8.68 -3.42
C PHE A 34 4.52 -7.42 -4.08
N CYS A 35 3.98 -6.47 -3.32
CA CYS A 35 3.60 -5.17 -3.87
C CYS A 35 4.82 -4.32 -4.20
N CYS A 36 5.87 -4.35 -3.37
CA CYS A 36 7.10 -3.60 -3.61
C CYS A 36 7.86 -4.08 -4.85
N THR A 37 7.86 -5.40 -5.12
CA THR A 37 8.40 -5.96 -6.37
C THR A 37 7.40 -5.89 -7.53
N GLY A 38 6.17 -5.44 -7.25
CA GLY A 38 4.98 -5.39 -8.10
C GLY A 38 4.59 -6.69 -8.78
N LYS A 39 4.88 -7.81 -8.13
CA LYS A 39 4.15 -9.06 -8.35
C LYS A 39 2.66 -8.87 -8.04
N TYR A 40 2.33 -8.06 -7.02
CA TYR A 40 0.98 -7.61 -6.70
C TYR A 40 0.80 -6.12 -6.96
N ILE A 41 -0.41 -5.74 -7.36
CA ILE A 41 -0.75 -4.33 -7.60
C ILE A 41 -0.88 -3.58 -6.25
N CYS A 42 -1.60 -4.15 -5.29
CA CYS A 42 -1.88 -3.51 -4.00
C CYS A 42 -2.13 -4.57 -2.90
N SER A 43 -2.02 -4.18 -1.63
CA SER A 43 -2.38 -5.01 -0.48
C SER A 43 -3.05 -4.17 0.59
N GLY A 44 -4.09 -4.69 1.25
CA GLY A 44 -4.76 -4.00 2.36
C GLY A 44 -5.39 -2.64 2.03
N GLY A 45 -5.60 -2.31 0.75
CA GLY A 45 -6.06 -1.00 0.32
C GLY A 45 -4.95 0.04 0.12
N PHE A 46 -3.69 -0.39 0.15
CA PHE A 46 -2.51 0.44 -0.05
C PHE A 46 -1.66 -0.07 -1.21
N TYR A 47 -0.89 0.83 -1.79
CA TYR A 47 0.23 0.50 -2.67
C TYR A 47 1.53 0.64 -1.88
N PHE A 48 2.51 -0.19 -2.23
CA PHE A 48 3.80 -0.20 -1.57
C PHE A 48 4.91 -0.14 -2.62
N ARG A 49 5.93 0.67 -2.36
CA ARG A 49 7.15 0.74 -3.16
C ARG A 49 8.36 0.70 -2.25
N HIS A 50 9.45 0.11 -2.74
CA HIS A 50 10.75 0.41 -2.15
C HIS A 50 11.17 1.80 -2.58
N LEU A 51 11.77 2.55 -1.65
CA LEU A 51 12.46 3.79 -2.00
C LEU A 51 13.63 3.45 -2.93
N HIS A 52 13.66 4.07 -4.10
CA HIS A 52 14.72 3.93 -5.08
C HIS A 52 16.00 4.61 -4.53
N PRO A 53 17.20 4.02 -4.73
CA PRO A 53 18.44 4.56 -4.16
C PRO A 53 18.75 5.99 -4.62
N ASP A 54 18.32 6.36 -5.82
CA ASP A 54 18.59 7.68 -6.41
C ASP A 54 17.44 8.68 -6.22
N VAL A 55 16.44 8.36 -5.39
CA VAL A 55 15.31 9.25 -5.09
C VAL A 55 15.35 9.63 -3.62
N GLU A 56 15.27 10.94 -3.37
CA GLU A 56 15.09 11.50 -2.04
C GLU A 56 13.62 11.90 -1.85
N ILE A 57 13.07 11.63 -0.66
CA ILE A 57 11.68 11.98 -0.31
C ILE A 57 11.72 12.96 0.85
N GLU A 58 11.11 14.13 0.64
CA GLU A 58 10.96 15.13 1.67
C GLU A 58 9.63 14.98 2.42
N VAL A 59 9.56 15.52 3.64
CA VAL A 59 8.31 15.51 4.44
C VAL A 59 7.19 16.26 3.71
N ALA A 60 7.51 17.30 2.94
CA ALA A 60 6.56 18.08 2.15
C ALA A 60 5.85 17.26 1.06
N GLU A 61 6.43 16.12 0.65
CA GLU A 61 5.82 15.24 -0.35
C GLU A 61 4.70 14.34 0.21
N LEU A 62 4.61 14.22 1.54
CA LEU A 62 3.51 13.51 2.18
C LEU A 62 2.18 14.22 1.87
N GLY A 63 1.26 13.49 1.25
CA GLY A 63 -0.02 14.03 0.78
C GLY A 63 0.04 14.69 -0.61
N VAL A 64 1.21 14.78 -1.23
CA VAL A 64 1.40 15.43 -2.53
C VAL A 64 1.88 14.43 -3.60
N LEU A 65 2.96 13.69 -3.32
CA LEU A 65 3.58 12.81 -4.29
C LEU A 65 2.60 11.71 -4.75
N ARG A 66 2.38 11.65 -6.07
CA ARG A 66 1.53 10.65 -6.72
C ARG A 66 2.34 9.38 -6.96
N LEU A 67 1.67 8.23 -6.82
CA LEU A 67 2.28 6.92 -7.09
C LEU A 67 2.84 6.84 -8.51
N GLN A 68 2.11 7.36 -9.50
CA GLN A 68 2.53 7.33 -10.89
C GLN A 68 3.76 8.18 -11.15
N ASP A 69 3.85 9.35 -10.50
CA ASP A 69 4.98 10.25 -10.65
C ASP A 69 6.24 9.62 -10.06
N TYR A 70 6.11 8.98 -8.90
CA TYR A 70 7.18 8.18 -8.30
C TYR A 70 7.61 7.01 -9.19
N ASP A 71 6.65 6.21 -9.69
CA ASP A 71 6.95 5.09 -10.57
C ASP A 71 7.62 5.56 -11.87
N ALA A 72 7.22 6.72 -12.41
CA ALA A 72 7.84 7.35 -13.58
C ALA A 72 9.27 7.85 -13.29
N LEU A 73 9.50 8.48 -12.13
CA LEU A 73 10.84 8.86 -11.65
C LEU A 73 11.79 7.66 -11.57
N CYS A 74 11.26 6.49 -11.19
CA CYS A 74 12.01 5.23 -11.14
C CYS A 74 12.13 4.52 -12.50
N GLY A 75 11.51 5.05 -13.56
CA GLY A 75 11.45 4.40 -14.87
C GLY A 75 10.61 3.11 -14.90
N GLU A 76 9.73 2.90 -13.92
CA GLU A 76 8.91 1.71 -13.80
C GLU A 76 7.54 1.87 -14.47
N LYS A 77 7.04 0.79 -15.09
CA LYS A 77 5.66 0.69 -15.58
C LYS A 77 4.88 -0.28 -14.72
N ARG A 78 3.88 0.22 -13.98
CA ARG A 78 3.04 -0.57 -13.07
C ARG A 78 1.57 -0.46 -13.47
N ALA A 79 0.79 -1.48 -13.12
CA ALA A 79 -0.67 -1.43 -13.22
C ALA A 79 -1.28 -0.83 -11.94
N TYR A 80 -2.39 -0.12 -12.10
CA TYR A 80 -3.08 0.54 -11.00
C TYR A 80 -4.58 0.20 -11.01
N TYR A 81 -5.21 0.28 -9.84
CA TYR A 81 -6.65 0.26 -9.74
C TYR A 81 -7.16 1.69 -9.66
N SER A 82 -8.35 1.95 -10.21
CA SER A 82 -9.04 3.21 -9.99
C SER A 82 -9.40 3.39 -8.51
N VAL A 83 -9.60 4.65 -8.09
CA VAL A 83 -10.03 4.98 -6.71
C VAL A 83 -11.31 4.22 -6.33
N ARG A 84 -12.25 4.08 -7.27
CA ARG A 84 -13.49 3.31 -7.06
C ARG A 84 -13.23 1.83 -6.81
N GLN A 85 -12.34 1.22 -7.59
CA GLN A 85 -11.93 -0.19 -7.39
C GLN A 85 -11.25 -0.38 -6.04
N MET A 86 -10.40 0.57 -5.62
CA MET A 86 -9.73 0.54 -4.31
C MET A 86 -10.71 0.68 -3.15
N ALA A 87 -11.67 1.61 -3.25
CA ALA A 87 -12.73 1.78 -2.26
C ALA A 87 -13.56 0.49 -2.11
N HIS A 88 -13.94 -0.12 -3.24
CA HIS A 88 -14.68 -1.38 -3.23
C HIS A 88 -13.89 -2.53 -2.58
N LYS A 89 -12.60 -2.69 -2.93
CA LYS A 89 -11.72 -3.69 -2.31
C LYS A 89 -11.59 -3.49 -0.79
N ARG A 90 -11.51 -2.24 -0.33
CA ARG A 90 -11.46 -1.92 1.11
C ARG A 90 -12.73 -2.37 1.84
N VAL A 91 -13.90 -2.09 1.27
CA VAL A 91 -15.19 -2.53 1.85
C VAL A 91 -15.27 -4.06 1.93
N LEU A 92 -14.90 -4.76 0.87
CA LEU A 92 -14.90 -6.23 0.86
C LEU A 92 -13.98 -6.83 1.93
N ARG A 93 -12.83 -6.20 2.19
CA ARG A 93 -11.92 -6.63 3.26
C ARG A 93 -12.54 -6.44 4.65
N HIS A 94 -13.20 -5.31 4.89
CA HIS A 94 -13.84 -5.07 6.19
C HIS A 94 -14.94 -6.08 6.47
N LYS A 95 -15.83 -6.34 5.49
CA LYS A 95 -16.86 -7.38 5.62
C LYS A 95 -16.28 -8.76 5.97
N LYS A 96 -15.22 -9.18 5.26
CA LYS A 96 -14.55 -10.46 5.56
C LYS A 96 -13.96 -10.53 6.96
N LYS A 97 -13.52 -9.40 7.52
CA LYS A 97 -12.99 -9.36 8.88
C LYS A 97 -14.13 -9.49 9.88
N ASP A 98 -15.20 -8.73 9.70
CA ASP A 98 -16.39 -8.76 10.56
C ASP A 98 -17.00 -10.18 10.57
N ASP A 99 -17.13 -10.83 9.40
CA ASP A 99 -17.60 -12.22 9.27
C ASP A 99 -16.71 -13.24 10.00
N ASN A 100 -15.41 -12.96 10.15
CA ASN A 100 -14.45 -13.87 10.77
C ASN A 100 -14.44 -13.68 12.30
N ASP A 101 -14.50 -12.41 12.75
CA ASP A 101 -14.58 -12.05 14.16
C ASP A 101 -15.92 -12.56 14.78
N GLU A 102 -17.04 -12.52 14.03
CA GLU A 102 -18.33 -13.09 14.45
C GLU A 102 -18.31 -14.63 14.59
N LYS A 103 -17.50 -15.34 13.80
CA LYS A 103 -17.35 -16.80 13.91
C LYS A 103 -16.52 -17.19 15.12
N GLU A 104 -15.48 -16.42 15.43
CA GLU A 104 -14.60 -16.67 16.56
C GLU A 104 -15.31 -16.40 17.91
N THR A 105 -16.25 -15.47 17.96
CA THR A 105 -17.07 -15.21 19.17
C THR A 105 -18.20 -16.22 19.42
N ARG A 106 -18.49 -17.10 18.45
CA ARG A 106 -19.52 -18.16 18.58
C ARG A 106 -18.94 -19.54 18.92
N LEU A 107 -17.62 -19.64 19.10
CA LEU A 107 -16.89 -20.82 19.55
C LEU A 107 -16.47 -20.65 21.01
#